data_AF-A0A2N7W518-F1
#
_entry.id   AF-A0A2N7W518-F1
#
_cell.length_a   1.000
_cell.length_b   1.000
_cell.length_c   1.000
_cell.angle_alpha   90.00
_cell.angle_beta   90.00
_cell.angle_gamma   90.00
#
_symmetry.space_group_name_H-M   'P 1'
#
loop_
_entity.id
_entity.type
_entity.pdbx_description
1 polymer ?
#
loop_
_entity_poly.entity_id
_entity_poly.type
_entity_poly.pdbx_seq_one_letter_code
_entity_poly.pdbx_strand_id
1 'polypeptide(L)'
;MSKWVRDANCFISRFTVDPQHREEFLAALDELARNAESWYEEGCNFAFHGWARNPNEWVAIASWKSEEFVNRMRQTPWYKDTQQRMLECSTDAMVMEQFSGMNCDRSVFEQYPAGSSQVHMKTKTLDVVFL
;
A
#
# COMPACT_ATOMS: atom_id res chain seq x y z
N MET A 1 -19.21 3.46 16.97
CA MET A 1 -17.85 3.43 16.40
C MET A 1 -17.68 2.11 15.65
N SER A 2 -17.21 2.13 14.40
CA SER A 2 -17.16 0.91 13.57
C SER A 2 -16.12 -0.09 14.10
N LYS A 3 -16.32 -1.39 13.80
CA LYS A 3 -15.44 -2.49 14.26
C LYS A 3 -13.99 -2.31 13.81
N TRP A 4 -13.76 -1.88 12.56
CA TRP A 4 -12.41 -1.74 12.01
C TRP A 4 -11.60 -0.61 12.68
N VAL A 5 -12.24 0.46 13.16
CA VAL A 5 -11.56 1.54 13.92
C VAL A 5 -11.03 1.06 15.27
N ARG A 6 -11.63 -0.02 15.80
CA ARG A 6 -11.24 -0.58 17.10
C ARG A 6 -10.27 -1.73 16.95
N ASP A 7 -10.49 -2.58 15.95
CA ASP A 7 -9.95 -3.95 15.98
C ASP A 7 -9.12 -4.31 14.74
N ALA A 8 -8.86 -3.38 13.81
CA ALA A 8 -8.12 -3.67 12.58
C ALA A 8 -7.05 -2.59 12.27
N ASN A 9 -6.05 -2.98 11.49
CA ASN A 9 -5.11 -2.05 10.90
C ASN A 9 -5.62 -1.53 9.55
N CYS A 10 -5.27 -0.29 9.24
CA CYS A 10 -5.58 0.39 7.99
C CYS A 10 -4.33 1.08 7.48
N PHE A 11 -4.06 0.92 6.20
CA PHE A 11 -2.97 1.59 5.50
C PHE A 11 -3.53 2.61 4.52
N ILE A 12 -2.89 3.77 4.44
CA ILE A 12 -3.10 4.75 3.37
C ILE A 12 -1.78 4.87 2.62
N SER A 13 -1.76 4.41 1.36
CA SER A 13 -0.61 4.50 0.47
C SER A 13 -0.84 5.60 -0.56
N ARG A 14 0.13 6.51 -0.73
CA ARG A 14 0.08 7.59 -1.72
C ARG A 14 1.28 7.53 -2.65
N PHE A 15 1.00 7.57 -3.94
CA PHE A 15 1.99 7.60 -5.01
C PHE A 15 1.90 8.93 -5.75
N THR A 16 3.00 9.68 -5.81
CA THR A 16 3.11 10.85 -6.68
C THR A 16 3.58 10.37 -8.05
N VAL A 17 2.65 10.19 -8.98
CA VAL A 17 2.88 9.59 -10.31
C VAL A 17 3.43 10.64 -11.27
N ASP A 18 4.51 10.30 -11.98
CA ASP A 18 5.03 11.11 -13.08
C ASP A 18 4.02 11.11 -14.24
N PRO A 19 3.53 12.28 -14.68
CA PRO A 19 2.62 12.38 -15.83
C PRO A 19 3.15 11.71 -17.10
N GLN A 20 4.48 11.68 -17.31
CA GLN A 20 5.11 11.06 -18.48
C GLN A 20 5.06 9.53 -18.44
N HIS A 21 5.02 8.95 -17.23
CA HIS A 21 4.98 7.49 -17.01
C HIS A 21 3.59 7.02 -16.55
N ARG A 22 2.55 7.84 -16.70
CA ARG A 22 1.20 7.53 -16.20
C ARG A 22 0.60 6.26 -16.80
N GLU A 23 0.81 6.02 -18.08
CA GLU A 23 0.29 4.82 -18.76
C GLU A 23 0.99 3.55 -18.25
N GLU A 24 2.30 3.62 -18.01
CA GLU A 24 3.09 2.53 -17.43
C GLU A 24 2.64 2.22 -15.99
N PHE A 25 2.38 3.25 -15.19
CA PHE A 25 1.80 3.12 -13.86
C PHE A 25 0.44 2.42 -13.90
N LEU A 26 -0.45 2.85 -14.80
CA LEU A 26 -1.80 2.27 -14.94
C LEU A 26 -1.75 0.81 -15.38
N ALA A 27 -0.82 0.44 -16.27
CA ALA A 27 -0.63 -0.95 -16.68
C ALA A 27 -0.14 -1.83 -15.52
N ALA A 28 0.81 -1.35 -14.72
CA ALA A 28 1.28 -2.06 -13.52
C ALA A 28 0.18 -2.18 -12.45
N LEU A 29 -0.61 -1.12 -12.26
CA LEU A 29 -1.74 -1.10 -11.34
C LEU A 29 -2.84 -2.09 -11.75
N ASP A 30 -3.18 -2.18 -13.03
CA ASP A 30 -4.16 -3.14 -13.54
C ASP A 30 -3.71 -4.59 -13.29
N GLU A 31 -2.43 -4.87 -13.53
CA GLU A 31 -1.84 -6.18 -13.24
C GLU A 31 -1.86 -6.50 -11.74
N LEU A 32 -1.49 -5.53 -10.89
CA LEU A 32 -1.59 -5.66 -9.43
C LEU A 32 -3.04 -5.99 -9.01
N ALA A 33 -4.01 -5.23 -9.52
CA ALA A 33 -5.42 -5.39 -9.16
C ALA A 33 -5.96 -6.77 -9.54
N ARG A 34 -5.67 -7.25 -10.75
CA ARG A 34 -6.07 -8.59 -11.20
C ARG A 34 -5.47 -9.70 -10.35
N ASN A 35 -4.19 -9.60 -10.00
CA ASN A 35 -3.53 -10.62 -9.18
C ASN A 35 -3.96 -10.58 -7.70
N ALA A 36 -4.33 -9.40 -7.21
CA ALA A 36 -4.69 -9.20 -5.81
C ALA A 36 -6.18 -9.44 -5.50
N GLU A 37 -7.05 -9.59 -6.49
CA GLU A 37 -8.52 -9.69 -6.32
C GLU A 37 -8.93 -10.66 -5.18
N SER A 38 -8.52 -11.92 -5.29
CA SER A 38 -8.83 -12.94 -4.26
C SER A 38 -8.27 -12.60 -2.87
N TRP A 39 -7.10 -11.94 -2.80
CA TRP A 39 -6.51 -11.50 -1.53
C TRP A 39 -7.34 -10.39 -0.89
N TYR A 40 -7.87 -9.45 -1.68
CA TYR A 40 -8.75 -8.40 -1.18
C TYR A 40 -10.09 -8.97 -0.71
N GLU A 41 -10.71 -9.87 -1.48
CA GLU A 41 -11.98 -10.51 -1.10
C GLU A 41 -11.89 -11.29 0.22
N GLU A 42 -10.82 -12.07 0.38
CA GLU A 42 -10.60 -12.88 1.58
C GLU A 42 -10.09 -12.03 2.76
N GLY A 43 -9.09 -11.20 2.50
CA GLY A 43 -8.23 -10.60 3.52
C GLY A 43 -8.61 -9.20 3.98
N CYS A 44 -9.41 -8.44 3.23
CA CYS A 44 -9.74 -7.05 3.58
C CYS A 44 -11.07 -6.92 4.32
N ASN A 45 -11.12 -5.97 5.26
CA ASN A 45 -12.36 -5.41 5.76
C ASN A 45 -12.98 -4.45 4.72
N PHE A 46 -12.12 -3.68 4.05
CA PHE A 46 -12.46 -2.80 2.93
C PHE A 46 -11.19 -2.40 2.19
N ALA A 47 -11.36 -1.98 0.93
CA ALA A 47 -10.34 -1.30 0.16
C ALA A 47 -10.98 -0.25 -0.75
N PHE A 48 -10.36 0.92 -0.84
CA PHE A 48 -10.74 2.01 -1.72
C PHE A 48 -9.47 2.52 -2.41
N HIS A 49 -9.58 2.89 -3.67
CA HIS A 49 -8.47 3.53 -4.35
C HIS A 49 -8.94 4.48 -5.43
N GLY A 50 -8.07 5.40 -5.84
CA GLY A 50 -8.38 6.35 -6.88
C GLY A 50 -7.40 7.52 -6.92
N TRP A 51 -7.68 8.44 -7.83
CA TRP A 51 -6.93 9.69 -7.94
C TRP A 51 -7.38 10.68 -6.86
N ALA A 52 -6.42 11.34 -6.23
CA ALA A 52 -6.69 12.41 -5.28
C ALA A 52 -7.13 13.70 -6.00
N ARG A 53 -7.28 14.78 -5.23
CA ARG A 53 -7.53 16.12 -5.81
C ARG A 53 -6.35 16.62 -6.64
N ASN A 54 -5.13 16.22 -6.28
CA ASN A 54 -3.98 16.33 -7.16
C ASN A 54 -4.11 15.27 -8.26
N PRO A 55 -4.19 15.66 -9.55
CA PRO A 55 -4.39 14.71 -10.65
C PRO A 55 -3.21 13.75 -10.86
N ASN A 56 -2.06 13.99 -10.22
CA ASN A 56 -0.87 13.15 -10.29
C ASN A 56 -0.66 12.33 -9.01
N GLU A 57 -1.61 12.34 -8.07
CA GLU A 57 -1.52 11.53 -6.87
C GLU A 57 -2.54 10.40 -6.91
N TRP A 58 -2.07 9.16 -6.84
CA TRP A 58 -2.90 7.98 -6.70
C TRP A 58 -2.86 7.48 -5.26
N VAL A 59 -4.01 7.14 -4.71
CA VAL A 59 -4.18 6.76 -3.31
C VAL A 59 -4.87 5.40 -3.20
N ALA A 60 -4.33 4.54 -2.35
CA ALA A 60 -5.01 3.33 -1.87
C ALA A 60 -5.23 3.40 -0.37
N ILE A 61 -6.42 3.02 0.08
CA ILE A 61 -6.80 2.90 1.48
C ILE A 61 -7.30 1.47 1.68
N ALA A 62 -6.60 0.68 2.48
CA ALA A 62 -6.96 -0.72 2.70
C ALA A 62 -6.86 -1.08 4.18
N SER A 63 -7.92 -1.69 4.71
CA SER A 63 -7.90 -2.32 6.02
C SER A 63 -7.89 -3.83 5.87
N TRP A 64 -6.88 -4.46 6.47
CA TRP A 64 -6.69 -5.91 6.43
C TRP A 64 -7.18 -6.55 7.72
N LYS A 65 -7.74 -7.75 7.62
CA LYS A 65 -8.17 -8.58 8.76
C LYS A 65 -6.97 -9.14 9.54
N SER A 66 -5.82 -9.25 8.87
CA SER A 66 -4.59 -9.83 9.45
C SER A 66 -3.33 -9.27 8.77
N GLU A 67 -2.35 -8.88 9.58
CA GLU A 67 -1.01 -8.49 9.13
C GLU A 67 -0.26 -9.65 8.47
N GLU A 68 -0.39 -10.86 9.03
CA GLU A 68 0.22 -12.05 8.47
C GLU A 68 -0.28 -12.31 7.05
N PHE A 69 -1.59 -12.12 6.83
CA PHE A 69 -2.22 -12.35 5.54
C PHE A 69 -1.72 -11.38 4.47
N VAL A 70 -1.71 -10.07 4.76
CA VAL A 70 -1.17 -9.07 3.81
C VAL A 70 0.32 -9.28 3.58
N ASN A 71 1.09 -9.66 4.61
CA ASN A 71 2.52 -9.92 4.46
C ASN A 71 2.78 -11.14 3.57
N ARG A 72 1.94 -12.19 3.59
CA ARG A 72 2.02 -13.31 2.64
C ARG A 72 1.84 -12.86 1.19
N MET A 73 0.83 -12.03 0.91
CA MET A 73 0.62 -11.45 -0.42
C MET A 73 1.84 -10.65 -0.87
N ARG A 74 2.38 -9.79 0.01
CA ARG A 74 3.55 -8.94 -0.25
C ARG A 74 4.83 -9.73 -0.56
N GLN A 75 4.91 -11.00 -0.13
CA GLN A 75 6.05 -11.86 -0.45
C GLN A 75 6.00 -12.49 -1.84
N THR A 76 4.85 -12.47 -2.50
CA THR A 76 4.71 -13.05 -3.84
C THR A 76 5.56 -12.32 -4.89
N PRO A 77 6.07 -13.03 -5.92
CA PRO A 77 6.87 -12.41 -6.97
C PRO A 77 6.11 -11.32 -7.75
N TRP A 78 4.84 -11.57 -8.09
CA TRP A 78 4.03 -10.62 -8.85
C TRP A 78 3.78 -9.32 -8.08
N TYR A 79 3.60 -9.39 -6.75
CA TYR A 79 3.40 -8.18 -5.94
C TYR A 79 4.67 -7.33 -5.96
N LYS A 80 5.83 -7.96 -5.76
CA LYS A 80 7.12 -7.28 -5.77
C LYS A 80 7.39 -6.61 -7.12
N ASP A 81 7.18 -7.32 -8.22
CA ASP A 81 7.38 -6.80 -9.57
C ASP A 81 6.45 -5.61 -9.87
N THR A 82 5.14 -5.80 -9.73
CA THR A 82 4.15 -4.75 -10.02
C THR A 82 4.35 -3.51 -9.13
N GLN A 83 4.61 -3.71 -7.84
CA GLN A 83 4.89 -2.62 -6.92
C GLN A 83 6.17 -1.87 -7.30
N GLN A 84 7.23 -2.57 -7.71
CA GLN A 84 8.46 -1.92 -8.19
C GLN A 84 8.19 -1.05 -9.41
N ARG A 85 7.48 -1.56 -10.41
CA ARG A 85 7.14 -0.82 -11.63
C ARG A 85 6.28 0.41 -11.32
N MET A 86 5.32 0.30 -10.40
CA MET A 86 4.54 1.45 -9.94
C MET A 86 5.41 2.51 -9.27
N LEU A 87 6.36 2.10 -8.42
CA LEU A 87 7.31 3.01 -7.77
C LEU A 87 8.21 3.70 -8.79
N GLU A 88 8.73 2.99 -9.78
CA GLU A 88 9.58 3.56 -10.83
C GLU A 88 8.89 4.64 -11.68
N CYS A 89 7.55 4.61 -11.74
CA CYS A 89 6.73 5.64 -12.39
C CYS A 89 6.41 6.84 -11.50
N SER A 90 6.95 6.91 -10.28
CA SER A 90 6.68 7.99 -9.33
C SER A 90 7.80 9.04 -9.31
N THR A 91 7.48 10.30 -9.01
CA THR A 91 8.47 11.38 -8.89
C THR A 91 9.04 11.51 -7.49
N ASP A 92 8.32 10.98 -6.49
CA ASP A 92 8.67 11.05 -5.07
C ASP A 92 8.47 9.69 -4.40
N ALA A 93 9.03 9.53 -3.21
CA ALA A 93 8.85 8.35 -2.38
C ALA A 93 7.36 8.08 -2.12
N MET A 94 6.95 6.81 -2.16
CA MET A 94 5.59 6.44 -1.75
C MET A 94 5.44 6.68 -0.25
N VAL A 95 4.42 7.45 0.11
CA VAL A 95 4.09 7.72 1.51
C VAL A 95 3.09 6.68 1.98
N MET A 96 3.39 6.03 3.11
CA MET A 96 2.45 5.17 3.81
C MET A 96 2.13 5.73 5.19
N GLU A 97 0.85 5.88 5.47
CA GLU A 97 0.37 6.10 6.82
C GLU A 97 -0.29 4.83 7.33
N GLN A 98 -0.08 4.55 8.61
CA GLN A 98 -0.69 3.41 9.27
C GLN A 98 -1.55 3.83 10.43
N PHE A 99 -2.75 3.29 10.46
CA PHE A 99 -3.68 3.41 11.56
C PHE A 99 -3.89 2.03 12.15
N SER A 100 -3.65 1.90 13.45
CA SER A 100 -3.98 0.71 14.21
C SER A 100 -5.22 0.98 15.04
N GLY A 101 -6.14 0.01 15.07
CA GLY A 101 -7.34 0.09 15.88
C GLY A 101 -7.03 0.28 17.36
N MET A 102 -7.93 0.93 18.09
CA MET A 102 -7.69 1.29 19.50
C MET A 102 -7.50 0.09 20.44
N ASN A 103 -8.01 -1.09 20.07
CA ASN A 103 -8.03 -2.31 20.89
C ASN A 103 -7.05 -3.38 20.40
N CYS A 104 -6.32 -3.17 19.31
CA CYS A 104 -5.33 -4.14 18.84
C CYS A 104 -3.94 -3.88 19.44
N ASP A 105 -3.12 -4.93 19.40
CA ASP A 105 -1.72 -4.86 19.80
C ASP A 105 -0.99 -3.81 18.95
N ARG A 106 -0.28 -2.91 19.64
CA ARG A 106 0.43 -1.77 19.04
C ARG A 106 1.84 -2.14 18.58
N SER A 107 2.26 -3.39 18.76
CA SER A 107 3.52 -3.93 18.19
C SER A 107 3.62 -3.75 16.67
N VAL A 108 2.50 -3.54 15.99
CA VAL A 108 2.49 -3.21 14.56
C VAL A 108 3.29 -1.93 14.23
N PHE A 109 3.37 -0.97 15.16
CA PHE A 109 4.21 0.23 14.99
C PHE A 109 5.71 -0.05 15.20
N GLU A 110 6.06 -1.16 15.85
CA GLU A 110 7.45 -1.64 15.91
C GLU A 110 7.84 -2.34 14.60
N GLN A 111 6.89 -3.00 13.94
CA GLN A 111 7.09 -3.59 12.61
C GLN A 111 7.25 -2.53 11.51
N TYR A 112 6.57 -1.39 11.66
CA TYR A 112 6.58 -0.27 10.70
C TYR A 112 6.99 1.04 11.40
N PRO A 113 8.28 1.18 11.80
CA PRO A 113 8.74 2.41 12.42
C PRO A 113 8.71 3.56 11.42
N ALA A 114 8.50 4.79 11.91
CA ALA A 114 8.56 5.99 11.09
C ALA A 114 9.91 6.11 10.37
N GLY A 115 9.88 6.46 9.08
CA GLY A 115 11.04 6.50 8.19
C GLY A 115 10.99 5.42 7.10
N SER A 116 12.16 5.06 6.57
CA SER A 116 12.26 4.08 5.48
C SER A 116 11.66 2.72 5.86
N SER A 117 10.78 2.21 5.00
CA SER A 117 10.14 0.91 5.15
C SER A 117 11.16 -0.21 5.16
N GLN A 118 10.98 -1.16 6.10
CA GLN A 118 11.76 -2.40 6.18
C GLN A 118 11.08 -3.59 5.47
N VAL A 119 9.86 -3.40 4.97
CA VAL A 119 9.02 -4.48 4.42
C VAL A 119 8.70 -4.31 2.94
N HIS A 120 8.76 -3.08 2.42
CA HIS A 120 8.55 -2.77 1.02
C HIS A 120 9.91 -2.68 0.33
N MET A 121 9.94 -3.06 -0.95
CA MET A 121 11.17 -2.99 -1.72
C MET A 121 11.55 -1.54 -1.97
N LYS A 122 12.85 -1.24 -1.89
CA LYS A 122 13.43 0.02 -2.37
C LYS A 122 13.77 -0.15 -3.85
N THR A 123 13.49 0.85 -4.67
CA THR A 123 14.03 0.89 -6.04
C THR A 123 15.40 1.57 -6.04
N LYS A 124 16.07 1.64 -7.19
CA LYS A 124 17.36 2.35 -7.31
C LYS A 124 17.24 3.86 -7.03
N THR A 125 16.03 4.42 -7.15
CA THR A 125 15.77 5.86 -7.09
C THR A 125 14.77 6.26 -6.02
N LEU A 126 13.96 5.33 -5.48
CA LEU A 126 12.82 5.66 -4.61
C LEU A 126 12.68 4.70 -3.43
N ASP A 127 12.30 5.27 -2.28
CA ASP A 127 12.03 4.59 -1.02
C ASP A 127 10.51 4.57 -0.73
N VAL A 128 10.11 3.78 0.26
CA VAL A 128 8.77 3.84 0.86
C VAL A 128 8.93 4.38 2.26
N VAL A 129 8.21 5.45 2.61
CA VAL A 129 8.35 6.11 3.92
C VAL A 129 7.07 5.95 4.73
N PHE A 130 7.21 5.42 5.95
CA PHE A 130 6.16 5.42 6.95
C PHE A 130 6.17 6.72 7.75
N LEU A 131 5.00 7.36 7.88
CA LEU A 131 4.77 8.50 8.77
C LEU A 131 4.08 8.05 10.06
#